data_AF-A0A382EJK1-F1
#
_entry.id   AF-A0A382EJK1-F1
#
_cell.length_a   1.000
_cell.length_b   1.000
_cell.length_c   1.000
_cell.angle_alpha   90.00
_cell.angle_beta   90.00
_cell.angle_gamma   90.00
#
_symmetry.space_group_name_H-M   'P 1'
#
loop_
_entity.id
_entity.type
_entity.pdbx_description
1 polymer ?
#
loop_
_entity_poly.entity_id
_entity_poly.type
_entity_poly.pdbx_seq_one_letter_code
_entity_poly.pdbx_strand_id
1 'polypeptide(L)'
;VGIAGYKGRHILFHDKCTGCQLCSIACEDIAEAIAMPKVEEQWKHNKKAIMPQIDYGKCVFCGLCVDACPFYALYMTNDYELSSFTKEGLIYTPAQLQVKPQVDQDVEIQIDEKGANHG
;
A
#
# COMPACT_ATOMS: atom_id res chain seq x y z
N VAL A 1 -8.99 -5.78 8.24
CA VAL A 1 -7.64 -5.29 7.90
C VAL A 1 -7.61 -3.77 8.10
N GLY A 2 -7.51 -3.32 9.34
CA GLY A 2 -7.47 -1.88 9.68
C GLY A 2 -8.74 -1.35 10.31
N ILE A 3 -8.55 -0.60 11.39
CA ILE A 3 -9.57 0.22 12.04
C ILE A 3 -9.68 1.51 11.23
N ALA A 4 -10.90 2.01 10.99
CA ALA A 4 -11.10 3.31 10.35
C ALA A 4 -10.31 4.40 11.10
N GLY A 5 -9.64 5.29 10.38
CA GLY A 5 -8.73 6.27 11.01
C GLY A 5 -7.29 5.81 11.18
N TYR A 6 -7.01 4.50 11.24
CA TYR A 6 -5.67 4.00 11.57
C TYR A 6 -4.73 3.92 10.35
N LYS A 7 -3.46 4.28 10.57
CA LYS A 7 -2.44 4.43 9.52
C LYS A 7 -1.20 3.57 9.82
N GLY A 8 -1.30 2.26 9.63
CA GLY A 8 -0.20 1.30 9.77
C GLY A 8 0.37 0.85 8.41
N ARG A 9 0.84 -0.40 8.35
CA ARG A 9 1.35 -1.05 7.13
C ARG A 9 0.32 -0.95 6.00
N HIS A 10 0.79 -0.76 4.79
CA HIS A 10 -0.05 -0.77 3.61
C HIS A 10 -0.34 -2.20 3.14
N ILE A 11 -1.51 -2.37 2.51
CA ILE A 11 -1.89 -3.54 1.74
C ILE A 11 -2.19 -3.13 0.28
N LEU A 12 -1.73 -3.94 -0.67
CA LEU A 12 -1.85 -3.72 -2.10
C LEU A 12 -2.71 -4.80 -2.76
N PHE A 13 -3.76 -4.40 -3.46
CA PHE A 13 -4.62 -5.24 -4.30
C PHE A 13 -4.13 -5.18 -5.75
N HIS A 14 -3.42 -6.23 -6.17
CA HIS A 14 -2.79 -6.33 -7.50
C HIS A 14 -3.83 -6.30 -8.64
N ASP A 15 -4.98 -6.92 -8.41
CA ASP A 15 -6.12 -6.97 -9.33
C ASP A 15 -6.76 -5.60 -9.58
N LYS A 16 -6.50 -4.61 -8.71
CA LYS A 16 -6.99 -3.23 -8.86
C LYS A 16 -5.91 -2.24 -9.29
N CYS A 17 -4.63 -2.53 -9.01
CA CYS A 17 -3.54 -1.61 -9.30
C CYS A 17 -3.25 -1.51 -10.80
N THR A 18 -3.43 -0.32 -11.38
CA THR A 18 -3.21 -0.05 -12.82
C THR A 18 -1.79 0.38 -13.16
N GLY A 19 -0.91 0.55 -12.17
CA GLY A 19 0.43 1.09 -12.37
C GLY A 19 0.45 2.57 -12.79
N CYS A 20 -0.56 3.36 -12.40
CA CYS A 20 -0.67 4.79 -12.75
C CYS A 20 0.35 5.71 -12.04
N GLN A 21 1.01 5.23 -10.98
CA GLN A 21 2.05 5.93 -10.20
C GLN A 21 1.58 7.16 -9.39
N LEU A 22 0.27 7.42 -9.29
CA LEU A 22 -0.26 8.55 -8.50
C LEU A 22 0.14 8.48 -7.01
N CYS A 23 0.21 7.27 -6.43
CA CYS A 23 0.68 7.09 -5.07
C CYS A 23 2.16 7.49 -4.88
N SER A 24 3.02 7.21 -5.88
CA SER A 24 4.43 7.61 -5.88
C SER A 24 4.54 9.13 -5.94
N ILE A 25 3.85 9.75 -6.90
CA ILE A 25 3.83 11.21 -7.08
C ILE A 25 3.33 11.91 -5.81
N ALA A 26 2.27 11.40 -5.19
CA ALA A 26 1.74 11.95 -3.94
C ALA A 26 2.72 11.83 -2.76
N CYS A 27 3.70 10.92 -2.83
CA CYS A 27 4.69 10.69 -1.78
C CYS A 27 6.00 11.48 -2.01
N GLU A 28 6.31 11.86 -3.25
CA GLU A 28 7.57 12.54 -3.64
C GLU A 28 7.83 13.80 -2.81
N ASP A 29 6.84 14.69 -2.66
CA ASP A 29 6.99 15.94 -1.90
C ASP A 29 6.95 15.77 -0.37
N ILE A 30 6.78 14.55 0.13
CA ILE A 30 6.55 14.28 1.57
C ILE A 30 7.67 13.43 2.17
N ALA A 31 7.97 12.30 1.54
CA ALA A 31 8.88 11.31 2.11
C ALA A 31 9.70 10.53 1.08
N GLU A 32 9.35 10.58 -0.22
CA GLU A 32 10.02 9.80 -1.28
C GLU A 32 10.18 8.31 -0.90
N ALA A 33 9.11 7.75 -0.31
CA ALA A 33 9.10 6.42 0.28
C ALA A 33 8.54 5.35 -0.67
N ILE A 34 7.99 5.74 -1.82
CA ILE A 34 7.33 4.82 -2.76
C ILE A 34 8.16 4.73 -4.05
N ALA A 35 8.60 3.53 -4.38
CA ALA A 35 9.18 3.22 -5.69
C ALA A 35 8.18 2.42 -6.53
N MET A 36 8.36 2.41 -7.85
CA MET A 36 7.50 1.70 -8.81
C MET A 36 8.28 0.64 -9.60
N PRO A 37 8.84 -0.40 -8.95
CA PRO A 37 9.58 -1.45 -9.65
C PRO A 37 8.68 -2.23 -10.61
N LYS A 38 9.31 -2.86 -11.61
CA LYS A 38 8.64 -3.86 -12.45
C LYS A 38 8.36 -5.12 -11.66
N VAL A 39 7.19 -5.70 -11.91
CA VAL A 39 6.76 -7.01 -11.41
C VAL A 39 6.66 -7.99 -12.58
N GLU A 40 6.82 -9.28 -12.31
CA GLU A 40 6.82 -10.32 -13.36
C GLU A 40 5.43 -10.61 -13.91
N GLU A 41 4.42 -10.54 -13.03
CA GLU A 41 3.03 -10.79 -13.39
C GLU A 41 2.48 -9.63 -14.26
N GLN A 42 1.65 -9.98 -15.24
CA GLN A 42 1.03 -9.02 -16.14
C GLN A 42 -0.48 -9.03 -15.99
N TRP A 43 -1.05 -7.84 -15.91
CA TRP A 43 -2.49 -7.64 -15.87
C TRP A 43 -2.96 -6.77 -17.03
N LYS A 44 -4.15 -7.06 -17.57
CA LYS A 44 -4.73 -6.29 -18.68
C LYS A 44 -4.86 -4.80 -18.36
N HIS A 45 -5.14 -4.47 -17.10
CA HIS A 45 -5.27 -3.10 -16.59
C HIS A 45 -3.94 -2.47 -16.16
N ASN A 46 -2.85 -3.25 -16.06
CA ASN A 46 -1.51 -2.78 -15.72
C ASN A 46 -0.50 -3.20 -16.80
N LYS A 47 -0.57 -2.56 -17.96
CA LYS A 47 0.28 -2.86 -19.12
C LYS A 47 1.77 -2.62 -18.89
N LYS A 48 2.12 -1.75 -17.93
CA LYS A 48 3.51 -1.42 -17.60
C LYS A 48 4.14 -2.46 -16.66
N ALA A 49 3.31 -3.30 -16.02
CA ALA A 49 3.72 -4.24 -14.99
C ALA A 49 4.58 -3.56 -13.91
N ILE A 50 4.15 -2.40 -13.41
CA ILE A 50 4.79 -1.69 -12.30
C ILE A 50 3.81 -1.55 -11.14
N MET A 51 4.31 -1.68 -9.92
CA MET A 51 3.50 -1.64 -8.71
C MET A 51 4.26 -0.97 -7.57
N PRO A 52 3.56 -0.37 -6.58
CA PRO A 52 4.22 0.34 -5.51
C PRO A 52 5.00 -0.62 -4.61
N GLN A 53 6.23 -0.21 -4.30
CA GLN A 53 7.09 -0.73 -3.24
C GLN A 53 7.24 0.37 -2.21
N ILE A 54 7.16 0.04 -0.92
CA ILE A 54 7.18 1.05 0.15
C ILE A 54 8.38 0.84 1.04
N ASP A 55 9.16 1.90 1.24
CA ASP A 55 10.22 1.99 2.23
C ASP A 55 9.66 2.54 3.55
N TYR A 56 9.41 1.66 4.52
CA TYR A 56 8.92 2.05 5.85
C TYR A 56 9.98 2.75 6.70
N GLY A 57 11.25 2.74 6.30
CA GLY A 57 12.29 3.57 6.91
C GLY A 57 12.16 5.05 6.55
N LYS A 58 11.44 5.37 5.47
CA LYS A 58 11.15 6.75 5.02
C LYS A 58 9.69 7.16 5.23
N CYS A 59 8.76 6.22 5.12
CA CYS A 59 7.33 6.51 5.19
C CYS A 59 6.94 7.20 6.50
N VAL A 60 6.21 8.33 6.41
CA VAL A 60 5.69 9.08 7.56
C VAL A 60 4.22 8.78 7.86
N PHE A 61 3.66 7.73 7.25
CA PHE A 61 2.29 7.26 7.47
C PHE A 61 1.20 8.34 7.31
N CYS A 62 1.39 9.29 6.39
CA CYS A 62 0.45 10.40 6.19
C CYS A 62 -0.89 9.96 5.54
N GLY A 63 -0.90 8.86 4.79
CA GLY A 63 -2.08 8.31 4.11
C GLY A 63 -2.41 8.92 2.74
N LEU A 64 -1.70 9.96 2.30
CA LEU A 64 -2.00 10.65 1.04
C LEU A 64 -1.84 9.76 -0.20
N CYS A 65 -0.97 8.75 -0.16
CA CYS A 65 -0.84 7.78 -1.24
C CYS A 65 -2.08 6.88 -1.41
N VAL A 66 -2.82 6.65 -0.32
CA VAL A 66 -4.09 5.90 -0.32
C VAL A 66 -5.20 6.79 -0.87
N ASP A 67 -5.30 8.04 -0.41
CA ASP A 67 -6.28 9.00 -0.91
C ASP A 67 -6.07 9.33 -2.39
N ALA A 68 -4.82 9.35 -2.84
CA ALA A 68 -4.46 9.58 -4.24
C ALA A 68 -4.76 8.39 -5.16
N CYS A 69 -5.15 7.22 -4.64
CA CYS A 69 -5.40 6.03 -5.45
C CYS A 69 -6.85 5.98 -5.96
N PRO A 70 -7.14 6.35 -7.24
CA PRO A 70 -8.52 6.40 -7.74
C PRO A 70 -9.13 5.01 -7.97
N PHE A 71 -8.31 3.96 -7.92
CA PHE A 71 -8.72 2.56 -8.10
C PHE A 71 -8.83 1.81 -6.78
N TYR A 72 -8.51 2.49 -5.68
CA TYR A 72 -8.53 1.91 -4.35
C TYR A 72 -7.77 0.59 -4.29
N ALA A 73 -6.56 0.60 -4.87
CA ALA A 73 -5.68 -0.55 -4.92
C ALA A 73 -4.75 -0.61 -3.70
N LEU A 74 -4.51 0.53 -3.04
CA LEU A 74 -3.61 0.64 -1.91
C LEU A 74 -4.42 1.11 -0.70
N TYR A 75 -4.24 0.47 0.46
CA TYR A 75 -4.89 0.85 1.71
C TYR A 75 -3.93 0.77 2.88
N MET A 76 -4.24 1.46 3.97
CA MET A 76 -3.52 1.32 5.24
C MET A 76 -4.25 0.33 6.14
N THR A 77 -3.49 -0.42 6.92
CA THR A 77 -3.98 -1.43 7.86
C THR A 77 -3.68 -1.00 9.30
N ASN A 78 -4.08 -1.82 10.28
CA ASN A 78 -3.73 -1.65 11.69
C ASN A 78 -2.44 -2.38 12.09
N ASP A 79 -1.69 -2.94 11.14
CA ASP A 79 -0.41 -3.58 11.41
C ASP A 79 0.67 -2.51 11.65
N TYR A 80 1.17 -2.42 12.88
CA TYR A 80 2.17 -1.44 13.30
C TYR A 80 3.51 -2.09 13.67
N GLU A 81 3.60 -3.42 13.68
CA GLU A 81 4.77 -4.17 14.15
C GLU A 81 5.76 -4.40 13.01
N LEU A 82 6.25 -3.32 12.41
CA LEU A 82 7.08 -3.35 11.19
C LEU A 82 8.59 -3.29 11.47
N SER A 83 9.01 -3.54 12.71
CA SER A 83 10.42 -3.44 13.10
C SER A 83 11.29 -4.43 12.33
N SER A 84 12.45 -3.96 11.88
CA SER A 84 13.46 -4.77 11.20
C SER A 84 14.85 -4.44 11.75
N PHE A 85 15.77 -5.41 11.69
CA PHE A 85 17.18 -5.22 12.07
C PHE A 85 18.01 -4.54 10.98
N THR A 86 17.51 -4.50 9.74
CA THR A 86 18.19 -3.90 8.59
C THR A 86 17.27 -2.92 7.87
N LYS A 87 17.85 -1.95 7.17
CA LYS A 87 17.09 -0.98 6.36
C LYS A 87 16.37 -1.68 5.22
N GLU A 88 17.02 -2.66 4.59
CA GLU A 88 16.46 -3.43 3.49
C GLU A 88 15.22 -4.21 3.92
N GLY A 89 15.17 -4.67 5.18
CA GLY A 89 13.98 -5.32 5.73
C GLY A 89 12.79 -4.37 5.99
N LEU A 90 12.98 -3.05 5.89
CA LEU A 90 11.88 -2.06 5.91
C LEU A 90 11.34 -1.76 4.51
N ILE A 91 11.96 -2.28 3.46
CA ILE A 91 11.52 -2.08 2.08
C ILE A 91 10.60 -3.23 1.68
N TYR A 92 9.31 -2.94 1.60
CA TYR A 92 8.29 -3.93 1.32
C TYR A 92 7.96 -3.93 -0.17
N THR A 93 8.24 -5.07 -0.80
CA THR A 93 7.96 -5.35 -2.21
C THR A 93 6.46 -5.39 -2.52
N PRO A 94 6.05 -5.22 -3.78
CA PRO A 94 4.64 -5.37 -4.18
C PRO A 94 4.02 -6.71 -3.73
N ALA A 95 4.79 -7.80 -3.78
CA ALA A 95 4.35 -9.12 -3.32
C ALA A 95 4.11 -9.17 -1.80
N GLN A 96 5.03 -8.58 -1.01
CA GLN A 96 4.83 -8.48 0.44
C GLN A 96 3.63 -7.60 0.80
N LEU A 97 3.38 -6.53 0.06
CA LEU A 97 2.21 -5.68 0.28
C LEU A 97 0.89 -6.38 -0.06
N GLN A 98 0.89 -7.43 -0.88
CA GLN A 98 -0.32 -8.19 -1.19
C GLN A 98 -0.80 -9.06 0.00
N VAL A 99 0.14 -9.49 0.85
CA VAL A 99 -0.14 -10.39 1.97
C VAL A 99 -0.86 -9.63 3.08
N LYS A 100 -2.11 -10.05 3.37
CA LYS A 100 -2.87 -9.53 4.51
C LYS A 100 -2.07 -9.74 5.81
N PRO A 101 -1.96 -8.72 6.68
CA PRO A 101 -1.31 -8.89 7.97
C PRO A 101 -2.12 -9.84 8.88
N GLN A 102 -1.42 -10.67 9.64
CA GLN A 102 -2.00 -11.59 10.62
C GLN A 102 -2.12 -10.87 11.97
N VAL A 103 -3.07 -9.93 12.08
CA VAL A 103 -3.34 -9.24 13.34
C VAL A 103 -4.47 -9.95 14.07
N ASP A 104 -4.28 -10.27 15.35
CA ASP A 104 -5.19 -11.02 16.25
C ASP A 104 -6.55 -10.34 16.54
N GLN A 105 -6.92 -9.31 15.77
CA GLN A 105 -8.15 -8.55 15.98
C GLN A 105 -9.00 -8.60 14.72
N ASP A 106 -10.16 -9.27 14.82
CA ASP A 106 -11.20 -9.36 13.80
C ASP A 106 -11.77 -7.97 13.51
N VAL A 107 -11.10 -7.21 12.65
CA VAL A 107 -11.63 -5.95 12.13
C VAL A 107 -11.94 -6.16 10.66
N GLU A 108 -13.21 -6.41 10.34
CA GLU A 108 -13.70 -6.40 8.97
C GLU A 108 -13.60 -4.98 8.39
N ILE A 109 -12.87 -4.85 7.28
CA ILE A 109 -13.01 -3.64 6.47
C ILE A 109 -14.33 -3.78 5.71
N GLN A 110 -15.23 -2.81 5.87
CA GLN A 110 -16.35 -2.61 4.94
C GLN A 110 -15.79 -2.04 3.63
N ILE A 111 -15.52 -2.92 2.67
CA ILE A 111 -15.16 -2.54 1.30
C ILE A 111 -16.49 -2.31 0.58
N ASP A 112 -16.88 -1.06 0.36
CA ASP A 112 -18.06 -0.75 -0.43
C ASP A 112 -17.72 -0.79 -1.93
N GLU A 113 -18.71 -0.51 -2.80
CA GLU A 113 -18.54 -0.52 -4.26
C GLU A 113 -17.47 0.46 -4.75
N LYS A 114 -17.07 1.43 -3.91
CA LYS A 114 -15.98 2.37 -4.19
C LYS A 114 -14.65 1.85 -3.64
N GLY A 115 -14.62 0.98 -2.64
CA GLY A 115 -13.39 0.46 -2.03
C GLY A 115 -13.41 0.56 -0.50
N ALA A 116 -12.29 0.23 0.16
CA ALA A 116 -12.14 0.52 1.59
C ALA A 116 -11.97 2.03 1.78
N ASN A 117 -13.04 2.70 2.20
CA ASN A 117 -13.01 4.14 2.42
C ASN A 117 -12.60 4.44 3.87
N HIS A 118 -11.75 5.45 4.04
CA HIS A 118 -11.44 6.04 5.34
C HIS A 118 -12.61 6.95 5.72
N GLY A 119 -13.71 6.35 6.17
CA GLY A 119 -14.81 7.07 6.82
C GLY A 119 -14.39 7.57 8.20
#